data_AF-D3MTZ7-F1
#
_entry.id   AF-D3MTZ7-F1
#
_cell.length_a   1.000
_cell.length_b   1.000
_cell.length_c   1.000
_cell.angle_alpha   90.00
_cell.angle_beta   90.00
_cell.angle_gamma   90.00
#
_symmetry.space_group_name_H-M   'P 1'
#
loop_
_entity.id
_entity.type
_entity.pdbx_description
1 polymer ?
#
loop_
_entity_poly.entity_id
_entity_poly.type
_entity_poly.pdbx_seq_one_letter_code
_entity_poly.pdbx_strand_id
1 'polypeptide(L)'
;MMSLMESIFDIGYLSLVIGLGVRILLERKEGAKNFGIMAILLGLGDAFHLIPRLVSHLSLGGFEKNIAALSWGEFVTSITMTIFYIMFYRYYVGIAGDKSKRKSMLIYGLAIVRIGLVLMPQNLWGSQGDYTFAIIRNIPFLIMGILIIGWTYKYRHIDGLKNASIFIFLSFLFYIPVVVGARFIPILGALMIPKTIMYVLIVMVGYRYFVDEFEQENIFKLAISFLIMGLISGVFYREFVKYYKWQGLTSLSFIHVHLLTLGFMMLVLVYMLVKILRIDIIKLKRPIKLYLSGLVLTIVCMLVKGIYEITSAGADLFPRAALSGISGLGHMIIGIGMVWVLISLIPEKNLQKTPENKI
;
A
#
# COMPACT_ATOMS: atom_id res chain seq x y z
N MET A 1 -17.54 -15.32 -0.28
CA MET A 1 -16.33 -15.45 0.57
C MET A 1 -15.06 -15.01 -0.16
N MET A 2 -14.76 -15.51 -1.36
CA MET A 2 -13.57 -15.08 -2.13
C MET A 2 -13.55 -13.56 -2.40
N SER A 3 -14.66 -12.97 -2.81
CA SER A 3 -14.78 -11.51 -3.03
C SER A 3 -14.50 -10.67 -1.78
N LEU A 4 -14.86 -11.16 -0.59
CA LEU A 4 -14.54 -10.50 0.69
C LEU A 4 -13.03 -10.59 1.00
N MET A 5 -12.39 -11.73 0.71
CA MET A 5 -10.94 -11.88 0.89
C MET A 5 -10.16 -10.97 -0.05
N GLU A 6 -10.57 -10.89 -1.31
CA GLU A 6 -10.00 -9.98 -2.31
C GLU A 6 -10.15 -8.52 -1.87
N SER A 7 -11.33 -8.16 -1.37
CA SER A 7 -11.62 -6.83 -0.83
C SER A 7 -10.69 -6.42 0.32
N ILE A 8 -10.44 -7.36 1.24
CA ILE A 8 -9.51 -7.16 2.37
C ILE A 8 -8.07 -7.05 1.87
N PHE A 9 -7.69 -7.89 0.90
CA PHE A 9 -6.37 -7.83 0.29
C PHE A 9 -6.13 -6.48 -0.41
N ASP A 10 -7.07 -6.02 -1.23
CA ASP A 10 -6.95 -4.77 -1.99
C ASP A 10 -6.83 -3.54 -1.06
N ILE A 11 -7.68 -3.45 -0.03
CA ILE A 11 -7.59 -2.37 0.96
C ILE A 11 -6.32 -2.49 1.81
N GLY A 12 -5.91 -3.71 2.16
CA GLY A 12 -4.65 -3.97 2.87
C GLY A 12 -3.43 -3.50 2.07
N TYR A 13 -3.41 -3.83 0.78
CA TYR A 13 -2.40 -3.37 -0.17
C TYR A 13 -2.34 -1.84 -0.24
N LEU A 14 -3.48 -1.18 -0.50
CA LEU A 14 -3.55 0.28 -0.62
C LEU A 14 -3.07 0.97 0.65
N SER A 15 -3.55 0.51 1.80
CA SER A 15 -3.19 1.06 3.11
C SER A 15 -1.69 0.91 3.39
N LEU A 16 -1.13 -0.26 3.08
CA LEU A 16 0.28 -0.56 3.30
C LEU A 16 1.18 0.26 2.38
N VAL A 17 0.94 0.26 1.07
CA VAL A 17 1.81 0.94 0.10
C VAL A 17 1.79 2.46 0.29
N ILE A 18 0.61 3.04 0.50
CA ILE A 18 0.50 4.48 0.79
C ILE A 18 1.16 4.80 2.13
N GLY A 19 0.91 4.01 3.17
CA GLY A 19 1.51 4.20 4.50
C GLY A 19 3.04 4.10 4.49
N LEU A 20 3.60 3.12 3.78
CA LEU A 20 5.06 2.99 3.60
C LEU A 20 5.62 4.17 2.80
N GLY A 21 4.93 4.59 1.74
CA GLY A 21 5.32 5.76 0.94
C GLY A 21 5.39 7.04 1.78
N VAL A 22 4.33 7.31 2.57
CA VAL A 22 4.28 8.44 3.52
C VAL A 22 5.43 8.35 4.52
N ARG A 23 5.70 7.16 5.07
CA ARG A 23 6.80 6.98 6.02
C ARG A 23 8.16 7.27 5.39
N ILE A 24 8.39 6.87 4.14
CA ILE A 24 9.65 7.14 3.41
C ILE A 24 9.83 8.63 3.13
N LEU A 25 8.76 9.42 2.93
CA LEU A 25 8.85 10.87 2.72
C LEU A 25 9.51 11.61 3.89
N LEU A 26 9.44 11.03 5.10
CA LEU A 26 10.04 11.58 6.31
C LEU A 26 11.54 11.29 6.42
N GLU A 27 12.11 10.49 5.51
CA GLU A 27 13.55 10.25 5.48
C GLU A 27 14.31 11.33 4.73
N ARG A 28 15.51 11.62 5.23
CA ARG A 28 16.39 12.69 4.71
C ARG A 28 17.40 12.20 3.68
N LYS A 29 17.55 10.87 3.53
CA LYS A 29 18.44 10.26 2.54
C LYS A 29 18.11 10.74 1.12
N GLU A 30 19.14 10.97 0.32
CA GLU A 30 18.97 11.38 -1.08
C GLU A 30 18.14 10.32 -1.84
N GLY A 31 17.21 10.77 -2.66
CA GLY A 31 16.31 9.87 -3.41
C GLY A 31 15.12 9.32 -2.61
N ALA A 32 15.12 9.36 -1.27
CA ALA A 32 14.04 8.83 -0.45
C ALA A 32 12.69 9.48 -0.78
N LYS A 33 12.64 10.81 -0.88
CA LYS A 33 11.40 11.55 -1.22
C LYS A 33 10.82 11.11 -2.57
N ASN A 34 11.67 10.96 -3.59
CA ASN A 34 11.22 10.53 -4.92
C ASN A 34 10.66 9.10 -4.86
N PHE A 35 11.28 8.20 -4.11
CA PHE A 35 10.77 6.84 -3.92
C PHE A 35 9.47 6.81 -3.09
N GLY A 36 9.35 7.63 -2.06
CA GLY A 36 8.13 7.78 -1.26
C GLY A 36 6.96 8.26 -2.12
N ILE A 37 7.17 9.28 -2.97
CA ILE A 37 6.16 9.75 -3.95
C ILE A 37 5.82 8.64 -4.93
N MET A 38 6.81 7.86 -5.40
CA MET A 38 6.56 6.72 -6.31
C MET A 38 5.65 5.66 -5.68
N ALA A 39 5.87 5.33 -4.40
CA ALA A 39 5.02 4.39 -3.67
C ALA A 39 3.60 4.94 -3.45
N ILE A 40 3.46 6.22 -3.09
CA ILE A 40 2.15 6.86 -2.95
C ILE A 40 1.41 6.90 -4.30
N LEU A 41 2.11 7.23 -5.39
CA LEU A 41 1.55 7.25 -6.75
C LEU A 41 1.02 5.88 -7.16
N LEU A 42 1.76 4.81 -6.84
CA LEU A 42 1.33 3.44 -7.08
C LEU A 42 0.03 3.14 -6.33
N GLY A 43 -0.02 3.39 -5.02
CA GLY A 43 -1.21 3.15 -4.21
C GLY A 43 -2.41 3.99 -4.63
N LEU A 44 -2.25 5.31 -4.77
CA LEU A 44 -3.34 6.19 -5.20
C LEU A 44 -3.78 5.91 -6.64
N GLY A 45 -2.86 5.58 -7.53
CA GLY A 45 -3.15 5.25 -8.92
C GLY A 45 -3.93 3.95 -9.06
N ASP A 46 -3.63 2.94 -8.24
CA ASP A 46 -4.38 1.69 -8.21
C ASP A 46 -5.73 1.85 -7.50
N ALA A 47 -5.86 2.77 -6.53
CA ALA A 47 -7.13 3.02 -5.85
C ALA A 47 -8.26 3.39 -6.83
N PHE A 48 -7.94 4.05 -7.96
CA PHE A 48 -8.93 4.40 -8.99
C PHE A 48 -9.61 3.19 -9.65
N HIS A 49 -8.99 2.00 -9.67
CA HIS A 49 -9.66 0.78 -10.16
C HIS A 49 -10.00 -0.20 -9.03
N LEU A 50 -9.20 -0.26 -7.96
CA LEU A 50 -9.42 -1.16 -6.84
C LEU A 50 -10.62 -0.73 -5.98
N ILE A 51 -10.86 0.57 -5.77
CA ILE A 51 -12.03 1.03 -5.02
C ILE A 51 -13.34 0.72 -5.78
N PRO A 52 -13.48 1.01 -7.10
CA PRO A 52 -14.64 0.55 -7.86
C PRO A 52 -14.81 -0.97 -7.88
N ARG A 53 -13.72 -1.74 -7.94
CA ARG A 53 -13.75 -3.21 -7.85
C ARG A 53 -14.27 -3.69 -6.50
N LEU A 54 -13.76 -3.11 -5.42
CA LEU A 54 -14.21 -3.34 -4.06
C LEU A 54 -15.71 -3.04 -3.93
N VAL A 55 -16.18 -1.89 -4.41
CA VAL A 55 -17.61 -1.54 -4.44
C VAL A 55 -18.42 -2.57 -5.24
N SER A 56 -17.87 -3.06 -6.36
CA SER A 56 -18.51 -4.11 -7.17
C SER A 56 -18.65 -5.42 -6.40
N HIS A 57 -17.64 -5.81 -5.63
CA HIS A 57 -17.69 -6.99 -4.76
C HIS A 57 -18.68 -6.86 -3.60
N LEU A 58 -18.88 -5.63 -3.12
CA LEU A 58 -19.63 -5.32 -1.90
C LEU A 58 -21.03 -4.74 -2.17
N SER A 59 -21.53 -4.81 -3.42
CA SER A 59 -22.86 -4.30 -3.80
C SER A 59 -23.67 -5.33 -4.58
N LEU A 60 -25.01 -5.24 -4.49
CA LEU A 60 -25.94 -6.13 -5.21
C LEU A 60 -25.79 -6.05 -6.74
N GLY A 61 -25.41 -4.88 -7.26
CA GLY A 61 -25.28 -4.64 -8.71
C GLY A 61 -23.98 -5.17 -9.33
N GLY A 62 -23.10 -5.75 -8.52
CA GLY A 62 -21.88 -6.41 -8.98
C GLY A 62 -20.99 -5.51 -9.85
N PHE A 63 -20.29 -6.16 -10.79
CA PHE A 63 -19.43 -5.49 -11.76
C PHE A 63 -20.22 -4.75 -12.84
N GLU A 64 -21.42 -5.21 -13.20
CA GLU A 64 -22.22 -4.63 -14.28
C GLU A 64 -22.62 -3.19 -14.00
N LYS A 65 -22.97 -2.87 -12.75
CA LYS A 65 -23.32 -1.49 -12.35
C LYS A 65 -22.12 -0.54 -12.35
N ASN A 66 -20.90 -1.08 -12.24
CA ASN A 66 -19.68 -0.30 -12.02
C ASN A 66 -18.74 -0.30 -13.23
N ILE A 67 -19.17 -0.78 -14.41
CA ILE A 67 -18.37 -0.86 -15.63
C ILE A 67 -17.69 0.48 -15.94
N ALA A 68 -18.43 1.58 -15.91
CA ALA A 68 -17.87 2.90 -16.24
C ALA A 68 -16.78 3.32 -15.25
N ALA A 69 -17.00 3.11 -13.95
CA ALA A 69 -16.03 3.46 -12.91
C ALA A 69 -14.76 2.58 -13.00
N LEU A 70 -14.91 1.29 -13.27
CA LEU A 70 -13.80 0.37 -13.51
C LEU A 70 -13.00 0.76 -14.76
N SER A 71 -13.69 1.09 -15.85
CA SER A 71 -13.10 1.52 -17.11
C SER A 71 -12.27 2.79 -16.96
N TRP A 72 -12.84 3.82 -16.32
CA TRP A 72 -12.08 5.05 -16.00
C TRP A 72 -10.97 4.81 -14.97
N GLY A 73 -11.16 3.84 -14.07
CA GLY A 73 -10.12 3.38 -13.17
C GLY A 73 -8.91 2.83 -13.91
N GLU A 74 -9.14 1.94 -14.88
CA GLU A 74 -8.08 1.39 -15.74
C GLU A 74 -7.37 2.46 -16.58
N PHE A 75 -8.08 3.50 -17.03
CA PHE A 75 -7.49 4.65 -17.71
C PHE A 75 -6.46 5.35 -16.82
N VAL A 76 -6.88 5.72 -15.59
CA VAL A 76 -6.00 6.39 -14.63
C VAL A 76 -4.84 5.48 -14.27
N THR A 77 -5.10 4.21 -13.94
CA THR A 77 -4.06 3.24 -13.60
C THR A 77 -3.07 3.02 -14.75
N SER A 78 -3.51 3.07 -16.02
CA SER A 78 -2.61 2.95 -17.18
C SER A 78 -1.60 4.11 -17.25
N ILE A 79 -2.04 5.33 -16.94
CA ILE A 79 -1.19 6.53 -16.87
C ILE A 79 -0.28 6.46 -15.65
N THR A 80 -0.82 6.22 -14.46
CA THR A 80 -0.04 6.20 -13.21
C THR A 80 0.99 5.08 -13.20
N MET A 81 0.68 3.90 -13.74
CA MET A 81 1.67 2.82 -13.89
C MET A 81 2.79 3.18 -14.88
N THR A 82 2.50 3.97 -15.92
CA THR A 82 3.54 4.48 -16.82
C THR A 82 4.49 5.41 -16.07
N ILE A 83 3.93 6.34 -15.29
CA ILE A 83 4.71 7.28 -14.47
C ILE A 83 5.47 6.51 -13.38
N PHE A 84 4.89 5.49 -12.76
CA PHE A 84 5.55 4.63 -11.79
C PHE A 84 6.83 4.01 -12.36
N TYR A 85 6.79 3.45 -13.57
CA TYR A 85 8.00 2.86 -14.18
C TYR A 85 9.03 3.90 -14.60
N ILE A 86 8.60 5.13 -14.98
CA ILE A 86 9.53 6.25 -15.16
C ILE A 86 10.22 6.59 -13.82
N MET A 87 9.46 6.68 -12.73
CA MET A 87 9.99 6.97 -11.40
C MET A 87 10.90 5.85 -10.91
N PHE A 88 10.54 4.59 -11.14
CA PHE A 88 11.38 3.44 -10.83
C PHE A 88 12.67 3.46 -11.65
N TYR A 89 12.61 3.80 -12.94
CA TYR A 89 13.81 3.99 -13.75
C TYR A 89 14.71 5.09 -13.17
N ARG A 90 14.16 6.23 -12.74
CA ARG A 90 14.94 7.29 -12.08
C ARG A 90 15.55 6.83 -10.76
N TYR A 91 14.81 6.06 -9.96
CA TYR A 91 15.33 5.42 -8.76
C TYR A 91 16.50 4.48 -9.08
N TYR A 92 16.33 3.61 -10.08
CA TYR A 92 17.39 2.73 -10.60
C TYR A 92 18.63 3.53 -11.01
N VAL A 93 18.49 4.62 -11.77
CA VAL A 93 19.62 5.46 -12.18
C VAL A 93 20.31 6.09 -10.95
N GLY A 94 19.53 6.53 -9.96
CA GLY A 94 20.06 7.10 -8.71
C GLY A 94 20.90 6.10 -7.90
N ILE A 95 20.46 4.84 -7.82
CA ILE A 95 21.18 3.79 -7.07
C ILE A 95 22.34 3.18 -7.87
N ALA A 96 22.13 2.90 -9.16
CA ALA A 96 23.12 2.21 -10.00
C ALA A 96 24.18 3.15 -10.59
N GLY A 97 23.93 4.47 -10.60
CA GLY A 97 24.80 5.47 -11.24
C GLY A 97 24.82 5.41 -12.78
N ASP A 98 23.99 4.57 -13.41
CA ASP A 98 23.93 4.39 -14.86
C ASP A 98 23.16 5.53 -15.55
N LYS A 99 23.88 6.60 -15.90
CA LYS A 99 23.33 7.82 -16.52
C LYS A 99 23.25 7.74 -18.06
N SER A 100 23.05 6.55 -18.64
CA SER A 100 22.98 6.37 -20.09
C SER A 100 21.81 7.14 -20.73
N LYS A 101 22.14 8.14 -21.57
CA LYS A 101 21.14 8.94 -22.32
C LYS A 101 20.25 8.08 -23.22
N ARG A 102 20.81 7.02 -23.83
CA ARG A 102 20.05 6.09 -24.70
C ARG A 102 18.97 5.36 -23.91
N LYS A 103 19.28 4.87 -22.70
CA LYS A 103 18.29 4.22 -21.82
C LYS A 103 17.17 5.17 -21.44
N SER A 104 17.52 6.41 -21.09
CA SER A 104 16.53 7.44 -20.74
C SER A 104 15.61 7.74 -21.93
N MET A 105 16.16 7.96 -23.12
CA MET A 105 15.38 8.23 -24.33
C MET A 105 14.40 7.08 -24.65
N LEU A 106 14.81 5.82 -24.49
CA LEU A 106 13.93 4.66 -24.68
C LEU A 106 12.76 4.66 -23.68
N ILE A 107 13.02 4.87 -22.39
CA ILE A 107 11.96 4.87 -21.37
C ILE A 107 10.98 6.03 -21.58
N TYR A 108 11.48 7.25 -21.79
CA TYR A 108 10.62 8.41 -22.02
C TYR A 108 9.85 8.29 -23.34
N GLY A 109 10.49 7.80 -24.41
CA GLY A 109 9.83 7.55 -25.69
C GLY A 109 8.69 6.53 -25.59
N LEU A 110 8.94 5.38 -24.96
CA LEU A 110 7.92 4.35 -24.73
C LEU A 110 6.77 4.86 -23.86
N ALA A 111 7.07 5.68 -22.85
CA ALA A 111 6.06 6.29 -22.00
C ALA A 111 5.17 7.28 -22.78
N ILE A 112 5.76 8.13 -23.63
CA ILE A 112 5.01 9.04 -24.50
C ILE A 112 4.10 8.26 -25.44
N VAL A 113 4.63 7.22 -26.10
CA VAL A 113 3.84 6.33 -26.97
C VAL A 113 2.68 5.71 -26.18
N ARG A 114 2.94 5.17 -24.99
CA ARG A 114 1.89 4.56 -24.16
C ARG A 114 0.81 5.56 -23.76
N ILE A 115 1.18 6.75 -23.29
CA ILE A 115 0.23 7.79 -22.89
C ILE A 115 -0.59 8.22 -24.11
N GLY A 116 0.05 8.42 -25.26
CA GLY A 116 -0.65 8.71 -26.53
C GLY A 116 -1.69 7.66 -26.88
N LEU A 117 -1.33 6.37 -26.81
CA LEU A 117 -2.28 5.27 -27.01
C LEU A 117 -3.41 5.30 -25.98
N VAL A 118 -3.12 5.47 -24.69
CA VAL A 118 -4.17 5.51 -23.63
C VAL A 118 -5.19 6.63 -23.84
N LEU A 119 -4.77 7.77 -24.41
CA LEU A 119 -5.64 8.92 -24.68
C LEU A 119 -6.51 8.76 -25.93
N MET A 120 -6.22 7.78 -26.80
CA MET A 120 -6.98 7.57 -28.04
C MET A 120 -8.44 7.16 -27.75
N PRO A 121 -9.44 7.68 -28.49
CA PRO A 121 -10.86 7.36 -28.26
C PRO A 121 -11.20 5.87 -28.50
N GLN A 122 -10.38 5.16 -29.27
CA GLN A 122 -10.51 3.73 -29.57
C GLN A 122 -10.46 2.84 -28.32
N ASN A 123 -9.98 3.34 -27.18
CA ASN A 123 -10.04 2.61 -25.91
C ASN A 123 -11.47 2.39 -25.40
N LEU A 124 -12.44 3.20 -25.85
CA LEU A 124 -13.85 3.16 -25.43
C LEU A 124 -14.02 3.28 -23.90
N TRP A 125 -13.29 4.21 -23.28
CA TRP A 125 -13.36 4.48 -21.84
C TRP A 125 -14.79 4.81 -21.38
N GLY A 126 -15.16 4.34 -20.19
CA GLY A 126 -16.51 4.42 -19.66
C GLY A 126 -17.43 3.27 -20.10
N SER A 127 -16.96 2.36 -20.96
CA SER A 127 -17.65 1.13 -21.37
C SER A 127 -16.82 -0.13 -21.04
N GLN A 128 -17.23 -1.29 -21.55
CA GLN A 128 -16.48 -2.56 -21.46
C GLN A 128 -15.06 -2.48 -22.08
N GLY A 129 -14.81 -1.45 -22.90
CA GLY A 129 -13.49 -1.14 -23.47
C GLY A 129 -13.09 -2.05 -24.63
N ASP A 130 -12.29 -1.53 -25.55
CA ASP A 130 -11.83 -2.30 -26.70
C ASP A 130 -10.69 -3.28 -26.36
N TYR A 131 -10.82 -4.54 -26.77
CA TYR A 131 -9.83 -5.59 -26.47
C TYR A 131 -8.52 -5.39 -27.23
N THR A 132 -8.61 -5.09 -28.53
CA THR A 132 -7.44 -4.91 -29.41
C THR A 132 -6.59 -3.74 -28.91
N PHE A 133 -7.25 -2.63 -28.58
CA PHE A 133 -6.60 -1.44 -28.09
C PHE A 133 -6.06 -1.63 -26.67
N ALA A 134 -6.71 -2.45 -25.84
CA ALA A 134 -6.17 -2.87 -24.55
C ALA A 134 -4.84 -3.64 -24.69
N ILE A 135 -4.67 -4.46 -25.72
CA ILE A 135 -3.38 -5.10 -26.02
C ILE A 135 -2.37 -4.04 -26.51
N ILE A 136 -2.73 -3.26 -27.53
CA ILE A 136 -1.83 -2.31 -28.18
C ILE A 136 -1.24 -1.32 -27.18
N ARG A 137 -2.05 -0.73 -26.29
CA ARG A 137 -1.59 0.24 -25.28
C ARG A 137 -0.67 -0.38 -24.22
N ASN A 138 -0.67 -1.70 -24.07
CA ASN A 138 0.17 -2.43 -23.12
C ASN A 138 1.45 -3.00 -23.74
N ILE A 139 1.60 -3.01 -25.07
CA ILE A 139 2.86 -3.41 -25.72
C ILE A 139 4.02 -2.49 -25.30
N PRO A 140 3.93 -1.14 -25.37
CA PRO A 140 5.02 -0.28 -24.91
C PRO A 140 5.34 -0.47 -23.42
N PHE A 141 4.32 -0.79 -22.61
CA PHE A 141 4.49 -1.09 -21.19
C PHE A 141 5.32 -2.35 -20.95
N LEU A 142 5.01 -3.41 -21.68
CA LEU A 142 5.74 -4.67 -21.60
C LEU A 142 7.21 -4.47 -22.01
N ILE A 143 7.47 -3.70 -23.07
CA ILE A 143 8.83 -3.37 -23.51
C ILE A 143 9.57 -2.59 -22.40
N MET A 144 8.96 -1.56 -21.81
CA MET A 144 9.56 -0.84 -20.66
C MET A 144 9.89 -1.79 -19.51
N GLY A 145 8.98 -2.70 -19.19
CA GLY A 145 9.17 -3.74 -18.17
C GLY A 145 10.40 -4.60 -18.44
N ILE A 146 10.50 -5.18 -19.64
CA ILE A 146 11.62 -6.02 -20.06
C ILE A 146 12.96 -5.28 -19.96
N LEU A 147 13.01 -4.03 -20.45
CA LEU A 147 14.20 -3.20 -20.38
C LEU A 147 14.64 -2.95 -18.93
N ILE A 148 13.70 -2.56 -18.07
CA ILE A 148 13.97 -2.29 -16.65
C ILE A 148 14.40 -3.56 -15.91
N ILE A 149 13.76 -4.71 -16.17
CA ILE A 149 14.18 -6.00 -15.61
C ILE A 149 15.64 -6.28 -15.95
N GLY A 150 16.01 -6.21 -17.24
CA GLY A 150 17.37 -6.49 -17.70
C GLY A 150 18.40 -5.54 -17.10
N TRP A 151 18.10 -4.24 -17.06
CA TRP A 151 19.02 -3.25 -16.49
C TRP A 151 19.16 -3.36 -14.98
N THR A 152 18.05 -3.51 -14.24
CA THR A 152 18.10 -3.67 -12.79
C THR A 152 18.77 -4.99 -12.38
N TYR A 153 18.60 -6.07 -13.16
CA TYR A 153 19.25 -7.36 -12.88
C TYR A 153 20.78 -7.26 -12.86
N LYS A 154 21.38 -6.44 -13.74
CA LYS A 154 22.83 -6.19 -13.74
C LYS A 154 23.34 -5.62 -12.42
N TYR A 155 22.51 -4.86 -11.71
CA TYR A 155 22.84 -4.16 -10.46
C TYR A 155 22.18 -4.78 -9.23
N ARG A 156 21.70 -6.03 -9.33
CA ARG A 156 20.99 -6.75 -8.24
C ARG A 156 21.81 -6.95 -6.95
N HIS A 157 23.12 -6.74 -7.01
CA HIS A 157 24.03 -6.86 -5.88
C HIS A 157 24.10 -5.58 -5.04
N ILE A 158 23.64 -4.45 -5.56
CA ILE A 158 23.60 -3.17 -4.83
C ILE A 158 22.39 -3.16 -3.89
N ASP A 159 22.62 -2.76 -2.65
CA ASP A 159 21.54 -2.56 -1.67
C ASP A 159 20.54 -1.52 -2.20
N GLY A 160 19.24 -1.82 -2.06
CA GLY A 160 18.16 -1.04 -2.68
C GLY A 160 17.71 -1.52 -4.06
N LEU A 161 18.51 -2.31 -4.78
CA LEU A 161 18.08 -3.00 -6.01
C LEU A 161 18.04 -4.53 -5.87
N LYS A 162 18.48 -5.05 -4.72
CA LYS A 162 18.43 -6.47 -4.39
C LYS A 162 17.02 -7.04 -4.58
N ASN A 163 16.92 -8.09 -5.38
CA ASN A 163 15.69 -8.78 -5.76
C ASN A 163 14.65 -7.94 -6.55
N ALA A 164 14.85 -6.64 -6.75
CA ALA A 164 13.88 -5.77 -7.40
C ALA A 164 13.56 -6.24 -8.83
N SER A 165 14.58 -6.66 -9.61
CA SER A 165 14.37 -7.20 -10.96
C SER A 165 13.54 -8.48 -10.98
N ILE A 166 13.69 -9.34 -9.97
CA ILE A 166 12.93 -10.59 -9.84
C ILE A 166 11.46 -10.26 -9.53
N PHE A 167 11.21 -9.32 -8.62
CA PHE A 167 9.84 -8.89 -8.31
C PHE A 167 9.16 -8.22 -9.50
N ILE A 168 9.88 -7.39 -10.26
CA ILE A 168 9.34 -6.79 -11.49
C ILE A 168 9.05 -7.88 -12.52
N PHE A 169 9.97 -8.83 -12.72
CA PHE A 169 9.75 -9.95 -13.63
C PHE A 169 8.50 -10.77 -13.26
N LEU A 170 8.39 -11.18 -11.99
CA LEU A 170 7.22 -11.93 -11.51
C LEU A 170 5.94 -11.12 -11.63
N SER A 171 5.99 -9.80 -11.38
CA SER A 171 4.84 -8.93 -11.60
C SER A 171 4.37 -8.96 -13.05
N PHE A 172 5.27 -8.90 -14.04
CA PHE A 172 4.91 -8.97 -15.45
C PHE A 172 4.44 -10.36 -15.85
N LEU A 173 5.06 -11.41 -15.30
CA LEU A 173 4.67 -12.80 -15.51
C LEU A 173 3.21 -13.04 -15.14
N PHE A 174 2.76 -12.54 -13.99
CA PHE A 174 1.35 -12.64 -13.56
C PHE A 174 0.43 -11.66 -14.30
N TYR A 175 0.95 -10.53 -14.77
CA TYR A 175 0.17 -9.51 -15.47
C TYR A 175 -0.23 -9.91 -16.89
N ILE A 176 0.67 -10.54 -17.66
CA ILE A 176 0.42 -10.87 -19.07
C ILE A 176 -0.83 -11.76 -19.26
N PRO A 177 -1.01 -12.88 -18.52
CA PRO A 177 -2.21 -13.70 -18.65
C PRO A 177 -3.50 -12.94 -18.31
N VAL A 178 -3.43 -11.99 -17.37
CA VAL A 178 -4.59 -11.19 -16.97
C VAL A 178 -5.03 -10.27 -18.13
N VAL A 179 -4.08 -9.55 -18.74
CA VAL A 179 -4.41 -8.61 -19.84
C VAL A 179 -4.96 -9.34 -21.06
N VAL A 180 -4.34 -10.47 -21.42
CA VAL A 180 -4.71 -11.21 -22.63
C VAL A 180 -5.96 -12.07 -22.40
N GLY A 181 -6.08 -12.69 -21.23
CA GLY A 181 -7.02 -13.79 -21.03
C GLY A 181 -8.17 -13.52 -20.08
N ALA A 182 -8.10 -12.55 -19.17
CA ALA A 182 -9.10 -12.44 -18.09
C ALA A 182 -10.53 -12.12 -18.59
N ARG A 183 -10.67 -11.52 -19.79
CA ARG A 183 -11.97 -11.28 -20.43
C ARG A 183 -12.65 -12.58 -20.89
N PHE A 184 -11.87 -13.62 -21.18
CA PHE A 184 -12.39 -14.91 -21.67
C PHE A 184 -12.39 -15.98 -20.58
N ILE A 185 -11.43 -15.91 -19.66
CA ILE A 185 -11.25 -16.87 -18.57
C ILE A 185 -11.17 -16.09 -17.25
N PRO A 186 -12.31 -15.87 -16.57
CA PRO A 186 -12.38 -15.01 -15.37
C PRO A 186 -11.42 -15.39 -14.25
N ILE A 187 -11.10 -16.69 -14.08
CA ILE A 187 -10.17 -17.15 -13.02
C ILE A 187 -8.76 -16.58 -13.18
N LEU A 188 -8.35 -16.19 -14.40
CA LEU A 188 -7.06 -15.53 -14.63
C LEU A 188 -6.99 -14.19 -13.90
N GLY A 189 -8.12 -13.54 -13.62
CA GLY A 189 -8.19 -12.32 -12.80
C GLY A 189 -7.60 -12.49 -11.40
N ALA A 190 -7.61 -13.71 -10.83
CA ALA A 190 -7.00 -14.00 -9.53
C ALA A 190 -5.47 -13.77 -9.50
N LEU A 191 -4.80 -13.82 -10.67
CA LEU A 191 -3.37 -13.52 -10.79
C LEU A 191 -3.03 -12.05 -10.51
N MET A 192 -4.04 -11.17 -10.38
CA MET A 192 -3.82 -9.81 -9.89
C MET A 192 -3.29 -9.79 -8.45
N ILE A 193 -3.69 -10.72 -7.58
CA ILE A 193 -3.20 -10.80 -6.20
C ILE A 193 -1.67 -11.02 -6.15
N PRO A 194 -1.11 -12.10 -6.72
CA PRO A 194 0.34 -12.33 -6.69
C PRO A 194 1.11 -11.24 -7.43
N LYS A 195 0.56 -10.65 -8.51
CA LYS A 195 1.13 -9.44 -9.15
C LYS A 195 1.26 -8.30 -8.13
N THR A 196 0.21 -7.98 -7.39
CA THR A 196 0.18 -6.89 -6.42
C THR A 196 1.12 -7.14 -5.25
N ILE A 197 1.28 -8.39 -4.80
CA ILE A 197 2.29 -8.77 -3.80
C ILE A 197 3.69 -8.39 -4.30
N MET A 198 4.01 -8.60 -5.58
CA MET A 198 5.31 -8.21 -6.12
C MET A 198 5.55 -6.70 -6.06
N TYR A 199 4.53 -5.88 -6.32
CA TYR A 199 4.64 -4.42 -6.16
C TYR A 199 4.85 -4.01 -4.70
N VAL A 200 4.16 -4.65 -3.74
CA VAL A 200 4.44 -4.45 -2.31
C VAL A 200 5.90 -4.78 -2.01
N LEU A 201 6.42 -5.89 -2.54
CA LEU A 201 7.81 -6.28 -2.32
C LEU A 201 8.81 -5.28 -2.94
N ILE A 202 8.51 -4.69 -4.10
CA ILE A 202 9.31 -3.60 -4.68
C ILE A 202 9.36 -2.40 -3.73
N VAL A 203 8.20 -1.96 -3.20
CA VAL A 203 8.14 -0.87 -2.22
C VAL A 203 8.90 -1.23 -0.94
N MET A 204 8.80 -2.47 -0.48
CA MET A 204 9.51 -2.97 0.70
C MET A 204 11.04 -2.99 0.52
N VAL A 205 11.54 -3.24 -0.70
CA VAL A 205 12.97 -3.13 -1.00
C VAL A 205 13.45 -1.70 -0.77
N GLY A 206 12.76 -0.70 -1.33
CA GLY A 206 13.12 0.70 -1.10
C GLY A 206 12.88 1.14 0.35
N TYR A 207 11.83 0.67 1.01
CA TYR A 207 11.58 0.94 2.43
C TYR A 207 12.76 0.48 3.29
N ARG A 208 13.26 -0.75 3.08
CA ARG A 208 14.41 -1.28 3.84
C ARG A 208 15.71 -0.55 3.52
N TYR A 209 15.84 0.02 2.32
CA TYR A 209 17.02 0.79 1.92
C TYR A 209 17.03 2.19 2.55
N PHE A 210 15.88 2.87 2.56
CA PHE A 210 15.77 4.21 3.12
C PHE A 210 15.52 4.23 4.64
N VAL A 211 14.91 3.18 5.18
CA VAL A 211 14.60 2.99 6.62
C VAL A 211 15.32 1.72 7.10
N ASP A 212 16.63 1.81 7.24
CA ASP A 212 17.55 0.73 7.58
C ASP A 212 17.67 0.47 9.09
N GLU A 213 17.66 1.53 9.90
CA GLU A 213 17.82 1.43 11.36
C GLU A 213 16.53 1.72 12.13
N PHE A 214 16.41 1.10 13.31
CA PHE A 214 15.29 1.32 14.23
C PHE A 214 15.76 2.15 15.42
N GLU A 215 15.72 3.46 15.24
CA GLU A 215 16.09 4.46 16.24
C GLU A 215 14.85 5.08 16.89
N GLN A 216 15.08 5.88 17.93
CA GLN A 216 14.00 6.59 18.63
C GLN A 216 13.22 7.52 17.67
N GLU A 217 13.90 8.16 16.72
CA GLU A 217 13.26 9.03 15.73
C GLU A 217 12.24 8.26 14.85
N ASN A 218 12.46 6.95 14.62
CA ASN A 218 11.54 6.15 13.83
C ASN A 218 10.15 6.05 14.46
N ILE A 219 10.04 6.04 15.80
CA ILE A 219 8.75 6.04 16.50
C ILE A 219 8.00 7.35 16.21
N PHE A 220 8.70 8.49 16.27
CA PHE A 220 8.09 9.78 15.99
C PHE A 220 7.70 9.93 14.52
N LYS A 221 8.56 9.49 13.58
CA LYS A 221 8.22 9.46 12.15
C LYS A 221 7.04 8.53 11.85
N LEU A 222 6.92 7.40 12.54
CA LEU A 222 5.73 6.54 12.46
C LEU A 222 4.48 7.27 12.96
N ALA A 223 4.56 7.97 14.10
CA ALA A 223 3.46 8.77 14.61
C ALA A 223 2.97 9.80 13.59
N ILE A 224 3.88 10.56 12.97
CA ILE A 224 3.57 11.53 11.90
C ILE A 224 2.93 10.82 10.70
N SER A 225 3.40 9.63 10.34
CA SER A 225 2.81 8.85 9.25
C SER A 225 1.35 8.49 9.56
N PHE A 226 1.06 8.05 10.78
CA PHE A 226 -0.32 7.77 11.24
C PHE A 226 -1.20 9.02 11.32
N LEU A 227 -0.63 10.19 11.69
CA LEU A 227 -1.34 11.46 11.62
C LEU A 227 -1.80 11.76 10.19
N ILE A 228 -0.88 11.68 9.22
CA ILE A 228 -1.19 11.92 7.80
C ILE A 228 -2.24 10.93 7.29
N MET A 229 -2.06 9.64 7.58
CA MET A 229 -3.04 8.61 7.19
C MET A 229 -4.40 8.84 7.87
N GLY A 230 -4.41 9.28 9.13
CA GLY A 230 -5.60 9.68 9.86
C GLY A 230 -6.34 10.81 9.14
N LEU A 231 -5.65 11.88 8.76
CA LEU A 231 -6.25 13.00 8.01
C LEU A 231 -6.81 12.56 6.65
N ILE A 232 -6.05 11.76 5.89
CA ILE A 232 -6.51 11.20 4.60
C ILE A 232 -7.78 10.38 4.79
N SER A 233 -7.83 9.51 5.81
CA SER A 233 -9.00 8.68 6.07
C SER A 233 -10.24 9.51 6.46
N GLY A 234 -10.07 10.62 7.18
CA GLY A 234 -11.16 11.55 7.50
C GLY A 234 -11.73 12.24 6.25
N VAL A 235 -10.87 12.66 5.31
CA VAL A 235 -11.30 13.20 4.01
C VAL A 235 -12.04 12.14 3.21
N PHE A 236 -11.48 10.93 3.11
CA PHE A 236 -12.11 9.81 2.40
C PHE A 236 -13.50 9.50 2.93
N TYR A 237 -13.67 9.38 4.26
CA TYR A 237 -14.98 9.16 4.88
C TYR A 237 -16.01 10.21 4.47
N ARG A 238 -15.66 11.51 4.56
CA ARG A 238 -16.57 12.60 4.22
C ARG A 238 -17.00 12.58 2.75
N GLU A 239 -16.05 12.43 1.83
CA GLU A 239 -16.37 12.42 0.41
C GLU A 239 -17.13 11.16 0.00
N PHE A 240 -16.79 10.00 0.58
CA PHE A 240 -17.44 8.73 0.26
C PHE A 240 -18.91 8.72 0.72
N VAL A 241 -19.19 9.13 1.96
CA VAL A 241 -20.56 9.22 2.49
C VAL A 241 -21.40 10.24 1.69
N LYS A 242 -20.79 11.38 1.32
CA LYS A 242 -21.44 12.40 0.48
C LYS A 242 -21.80 11.87 -0.90
N TYR A 243 -20.89 11.13 -1.55
CA TYR A 243 -21.13 10.54 -2.86
C TYR A 243 -22.31 9.56 -2.85
N TYR A 244 -22.40 8.71 -1.82
CA TYR A 244 -23.50 7.75 -1.65
C TYR A 244 -24.76 8.35 -0.98
N LYS A 245 -24.75 9.64 -0.62
CA LYS A 245 -25.83 10.32 0.12
C LYS A 245 -26.24 9.57 1.41
N TRP A 246 -25.27 8.95 2.07
CA TRP A 246 -25.51 8.13 3.26
C TRP A 246 -25.63 9.00 4.52
N GLN A 247 -26.54 8.66 5.43
CA GLN A 247 -26.83 9.43 6.66
C GLN A 247 -26.66 8.61 7.95
N GLY A 248 -26.44 7.29 7.85
CA GLY A 248 -26.28 6.41 9.00
C GLY A 248 -24.86 6.40 9.58
N LEU A 249 -24.71 5.85 10.78
CA LEU A 249 -23.40 5.51 11.33
C LEU A 249 -22.76 4.38 10.53
N THR A 250 -21.44 4.45 10.33
CA THR A 250 -20.68 3.43 9.63
C THR A 250 -19.34 3.21 10.30
N SER A 251 -18.76 2.03 10.11
CA SER A 251 -17.42 1.71 10.58
C SER A 251 -16.35 2.69 10.03
N LEU A 252 -16.62 3.36 8.89
CA LEU A 252 -15.72 4.38 8.32
C LEU A 252 -15.54 5.60 9.23
N SER A 253 -16.57 6.04 9.95
CA SER A 253 -16.50 7.26 10.76
C SER A 253 -15.51 7.15 11.92
N PHE A 254 -15.22 5.92 12.36
CA PHE A 254 -14.33 5.65 13.48
C PHE A 254 -12.85 5.55 13.08
N ILE A 255 -12.54 5.34 11.80
CA ILE A 255 -11.18 5.09 11.31
C ILE A 255 -10.25 6.27 11.62
N HIS A 256 -10.72 7.49 11.33
CA HIS A 256 -9.98 8.72 11.58
C HIS A 256 -9.51 8.80 13.04
N VAL A 257 -10.43 8.56 13.98
CA VAL A 257 -10.14 8.61 15.42
C VAL A 257 -9.19 7.49 15.84
N HIS A 258 -9.31 6.28 15.30
CA HIS A 258 -8.39 5.18 15.63
C HIS A 258 -6.96 5.47 15.15
N LEU A 259 -6.79 6.01 13.93
CA LEU A 259 -5.48 6.39 13.40
C LEU A 259 -4.86 7.55 14.19
N LEU A 260 -5.65 8.54 14.60
CA LEU A 260 -5.14 9.65 15.42
C LEU A 260 -4.82 9.23 16.85
N THR A 261 -5.68 8.44 17.50
CA THR A 261 -5.50 8.08 18.91
C THR A 261 -4.48 6.94 19.08
N LEU A 262 -4.68 5.81 18.41
CA LEU A 262 -3.82 4.62 18.54
C LEU A 262 -2.58 4.69 17.64
N GLY A 263 -2.66 5.37 16.50
CA GLY A 263 -1.51 5.58 15.63
C GLY A 263 -0.67 6.76 16.08
N PHE A 264 -1.21 7.98 16.03
CA PHE A 264 -0.43 9.19 16.29
C PHE A 264 -0.18 9.43 17.79
N MET A 265 -1.23 9.64 18.59
CA MET A 265 -1.09 10.05 20.00
C MET A 265 -0.37 8.99 20.84
N MET A 266 -0.73 7.71 20.67
CA MET A 266 -0.06 6.62 21.40
C MET A 266 1.43 6.50 21.03
N LEU A 267 1.81 6.62 19.75
CA LEU A 267 3.23 6.58 19.36
C LEU A 267 4.00 7.81 19.83
N VAL A 268 3.39 9.00 19.86
CA VAL A 268 3.99 10.20 20.47
C VAL A 268 4.24 9.97 21.97
N LEU A 269 3.26 9.38 22.68
CA LEU A 269 3.42 9.02 24.09
C LEU A 269 4.58 8.03 24.29
N VAL A 270 4.62 6.95 23.50
CA VAL A 270 5.72 5.97 23.56
C VAL A 270 7.06 6.64 23.27
N TYR A 271 7.15 7.50 22.26
CA TYR A 271 8.37 8.24 21.94
C TYR A 271 8.84 9.10 23.11
N MET A 272 7.93 9.84 23.75
CA MET A 272 8.25 10.66 24.93
C MET A 272 8.72 9.80 26.11
N LEU A 273 8.03 8.69 26.40
CA LEU A 273 8.39 7.77 27.48
C LEU A 273 9.76 7.13 27.26
N VAL A 274 10.08 6.71 26.04
CA VAL A 274 11.42 6.18 25.68
C VAL A 274 12.51 7.20 26.00
N LYS A 275 12.27 8.47 25.67
CA LYS A 275 13.22 9.56 25.96
C LYS A 275 13.36 9.86 27.45
N ILE A 276 12.24 9.96 28.17
CA ILE A 276 12.22 10.32 29.60
C ILE A 276 12.82 9.19 30.44
N LEU A 277 12.39 7.96 30.21
CA LEU A 277 12.81 6.78 30.96
C LEU A 277 14.14 6.18 30.46
N ARG A 278 14.71 6.74 29.38
CA ARG A 278 15.95 6.27 28.74
C ARG A 278 15.92 4.77 28.39
N ILE A 279 14.80 4.31 27.84
CA ILE A 279 14.60 2.91 27.46
C ILE A 279 15.46 2.56 26.24
N ASP A 280 16.06 1.38 26.26
CA ASP A 280 16.72 0.81 25.08
C ASP A 280 15.68 0.53 23.97
N ILE A 281 15.82 1.24 22.85
CA ILE A 281 14.92 1.19 21.70
C ILE A 281 14.83 -0.22 21.08
N ILE A 282 15.87 -1.03 21.21
CA ILE A 282 15.93 -2.39 20.65
C ILE A 282 14.82 -3.26 21.28
N LYS A 283 14.54 -3.07 22.58
CA LYS A 283 13.47 -3.78 23.31
C LYS A 283 12.08 -3.53 22.70
N LEU A 284 11.87 -2.35 22.11
CA LEU A 284 10.57 -1.93 21.56
C LEU A 284 10.35 -2.30 20.09
N LYS A 285 11.38 -2.73 19.35
CA LYS A 285 11.27 -3.02 17.91
C LYS A 285 10.21 -4.07 17.59
N ARG A 286 10.19 -5.19 18.33
CA ARG A 286 9.21 -6.28 18.12
C ARG A 286 7.82 -5.91 18.66
N PRO A 287 7.67 -5.41 19.90
CA PRO A 287 6.37 -4.97 20.42
C PRO A 287 5.67 -3.95 19.53
N ILE A 288 6.38 -2.90 19.09
CA ILE A 288 5.81 -1.86 18.22
C ILE A 288 5.40 -2.45 16.88
N LYS A 289 6.21 -3.33 16.28
CA LYS A 289 5.84 -3.98 15.02
C LYS A 289 4.56 -4.80 15.17
N LEU A 290 4.41 -5.56 16.25
CA LEU A 290 3.20 -6.34 16.51
C LEU A 290 1.98 -5.42 16.70
N TYR A 291 2.10 -4.41 17.57
CA TYR A 291 1.07 -3.41 17.81
C TYR A 291 0.59 -2.73 16.52
N LEU A 292 1.52 -2.24 15.70
CA LEU A 292 1.19 -1.56 14.44
C LEU A 292 0.62 -2.51 13.39
N SER A 293 1.05 -3.78 13.36
CA SER A 293 0.44 -4.77 12.47
C SER A 293 -1.02 -5.04 12.81
N GLY A 294 -1.36 -5.12 14.11
CA GLY A 294 -2.74 -5.22 14.57
C GLY A 294 -3.54 -3.98 14.23
N LEU A 295 -2.96 -2.78 14.42
CA LEU A 295 -3.62 -1.51 14.11
C LEU A 295 -3.97 -1.43 12.63
N VAL A 296 -3.01 -1.69 11.75
CA VAL A 296 -3.23 -1.69 10.30
C VAL A 296 -4.32 -2.70 9.93
N LEU A 297 -4.28 -3.93 10.48
CA LEU A 297 -5.29 -4.94 10.20
C LEU A 297 -6.70 -4.49 10.62
N THR A 298 -6.84 -3.92 11.82
CA THR A 298 -8.13 -3.39 12.30
C THR A 298 -8.64 -2.27 11.39
N ILE A 299 -7.78 -1.36 10.94
CA ILE A 299 -8.15 -0.29 10.02
C ILE A 299 -8.60 -0.84 8.66
N VAL A 300 -7.90 -1.84 8.13
CA VAL A 300 -8.29 -2.53 6.88
C VAL A 300 -9.67 -3.16 7.01
N CYS A 301 -9.92 -3.87 8.11
CA CYS A 301 -11.24 -4.46 8.39
C CYS A 301 -12.34 -3.40 8.50
N MET A 302 -12.08 -2.28 9.20
CA MET A 302 -13.04 -1.18 9.33
C MET A 302 -13.32 -0.49 7.99
N LEU A 303 -12.30 -0.33 7.12
CA LEU A 303 -12.47 0.20 5.77
C LEU A 303 -13.38 -0.68 4.93
N VAL A 304 -13.09 -1.99 4.85
CA VAL A 304 -13.90 -2.93 4.08
C VAL A 304 -15.32 -3.01 4.62
N LYS A 305 -15.47 -3.16 5.94
CA LYS A 305 -16.77 -3.25 6.60
C LYS A 305 -17.58 -1.96 6.40
N GLY A 306 -16.95 -0.80 6.55
CA GLY A 306 -17.63 0.48 6.41
C GLY A 306 -18.02 0.81 4.97
N ILE A 307 -17.21 0.42 3.98
CA ILE A 307 -17.60 0.49 2.56
C ILE A 307 -18.77 -0.45 2.30
N TYR A 308 -18.70 -1.70 2.79
CA TYR A 308 -19.77 -2.67 2.66
C TYR A 308 -21.11 -2.20 3.26
N GLU A 309 -21.09 -1.62 4.46
CA GLU A 309 -22.28 -1.06 5.13
C GLU A 309 -23.00 -0.01 4.25
N ILE A 310 -22.25 0.77 3.48
CA ILE A 310 -22.79 1.80 2.58
C ILE A 310 -23.22 1.19 1.24
N THR A 311 -22.40 0.33 0.64
CA THR A 311 -22.58 -0.13 -0.74
C THR A 311 -23.54 -1.31 -0.88
N SER A 312 -23.76 -2.08 0.18
CA SER A 312 -24.68 -3.22 0.18
C SER A 312 -26.15 -2.77 0.14
N ALA A 313 -26.42 -1.49 0.44
CA ALA A 313 -27.77 -0.93 0.55
C ALA A 313 -28.69 -1.76 1.48
N GLY A 314 -28.13 -2.32 2.56
CA GLY A 314 -28.85 -3.13 3.54
C GLY A 314 -28.94 -4.63 3.21
N ALA A 315 -28.33 -5.08 2.10
CA ALA A 315 -28.27 -6.50 1.76
C ALA A 315 -27.24 -7.25 2.62
N ASP A 316 -27.62 -8.42 3.13
CA ASP A 316 -26.71 -9.35 3.81
C ASP A 316 -25.99 -10.24 2.76
N LEU A 317 -25.00 -9.67 2.06
CA LEU A 317 -24.20 -10.38 1.03
C LEU A 317 -23.19 -11.38 1.61
N PHE A 318 -22.77 -11.16 2.86
CA PHE A 318 -21.76 -11.98 3.54
C PHE A 318 -22.24 -12.40 4.93
N PRO A 319 -21.86 -13.60 5.42
CA PRO A 319 -22.13 -14.00 6.78
C PRO A 319 -21.54 -13.01 7.78
N ARG A 320 -22.35 -12.53 8.73
CA ARG A 320 -21.90 -11.58 9.78
C ARG A 320 -20.72 -12.13 10.59
N ALA A 321 -20.67 -13.45 10.78
CA ALA A 321 -19.56 -14.15 11.44
C ALA A 321 -18.21 -13.98 10.72
N ALA A 322 -18.22 -13.92 9.37
CA ALA A 322 -17.00 -13.70 8.60
C ALA A 322 -16.46 -12.27 8.79
N LEU A 323 -17.36 -11.28 8.79
CA LEU A 323 -17.02 -9.88 9.03
C LEU A 323 -16.54 -9.65 10.47
N SER A 324 -17.17 -10.27 11.45
CA SER A 324 -16.80 -10.13 12.86
C SER A 324 -15.50 -10.85 13.22
N GLY A 325 -15.28 -12.06 12.68
CA GLY A 325 -14.11 -12.87 13.00
C GLY A 325 -12.78 -12.19 12.63
N ILE A 326 -12.69 -11.60 11.44
CA ILE A 326 -11.46 -10.94 10.98
C ILE A 326 -11.25 -9.61 11.72
N SER A 327 -12.33 -8.88 12.02
CA SER A 327 -12.26 -7.70 12.88
C SER A 327 -11.76 -8.06 14.29
N GLY A 328 -12.20 -9.17 14.86
CA GLY A 328 -11.76 -9.66 16.18
C GLY A 328 -10.27 -9.98 16.22
N LEU A 329 -9.72 -10.55 15.15
CA LEU A 329 -8.29 -10.87 15.05
C LEU A 329 -7.40 -9.62 15.13
N GLY A 330 -7.78 -8.54 14.44
CA GLY A 330 -7.09 -7.26 14.56
C GLY A 330 -7.08 -6.72 16.00
N HIS A 331 -8.22 -6.77 16.68
CA HIS A 331 -8.33 -6.30 18.06
C HIS A 331 -7.45 -7.11 19.03
N MET A 332 -7.41 -8.44 18.89
CA MET A 332 -6.54 -9.29 19.71
C MET A 332 -5.07 -8.94 19.51
N ILE A 333 -4.62 -8.75 18.27
CA ILE A 333 -3.22 -8.40 17.98
C ILE A 333 -2.87 -7.02 18.54
N ILE A 334 -3.75 -6.02 18.40
CA ILE A 334 -3.54 -4.69 18.99
C ILE A 334 -3.41 -4.81 20.51
N GLY A 335 -4.33 -5.54 21.16
CA GLY A 335 -4.33 -5.72 22.61
C GLY A 335 -3.03 -6.36 23.11
N ILE A 336 -2.62 -7.48 22.52
CA ILE A 336 -1.36 -8.16 22.85
C ILE A 336 -0.15 -7.25 22.59
N GLY A 337 -0.12 -6.57 21.44
CA GLY A 337 0.96 -5.66 21.08
C GLY A 337 1.07 -4.47 22.02
N MET A 338 -0.06 -3.88 22.43
CA MET A 338 -0.10 -2.73 23.33
C MET A 338 0.38 -3.11 24.73
N VAL A 339 -0.09 -4.23 25.27
CA VAL A 339 0.39 -4.75 26.57
C VAL A 339 1.89 -5.00 26.52
N TRP A 340 2.40 -5.61 25.44
CA TRP A 340 3.83 -5.87 25.30
C TRP A 340 4.68 -4.58 25.19
N VAL A 341 4.19 -3.56 24.48
CA VAL A 341 4.82 -2.23 24.43
C VAL A 341 4.92 -1.64 25.84
N LEU A 342 3.82 -1.65 26.61
CA LEU A 342 3.79 -1.08 27.95
C LEU A 342 4.71 -1.82 28.93
N ILE A 343 4.74 -3.15 28.90
CA ILE A 343 5.67 -3.95 29.73
C ILE A 343 7.12 -3.63 29.37
N SER A 344 7.41 -3.44 28.09
CA SER A 344 8.77 -3.13 27.60
C SER A 344 9.23 -1.71 27.97
N LEU A 345 8.33 -0.85 28.45
CA LEU A 345 8.63 0.49 28.97
C LEU A 345 8.89 0.51 30.48
N ILE A 346 8.67 -0.61 31.20
CA ILE A 346 8.99 -0.70 32.62
C ILE A 346 10.52 -0.66 32.77
N PRO A 347 11.09 0.35 33.46
CA PRO A 347 12.52 0.41 33.69
C PRO A 347 12.96 -0.82 34.50
N GLU A 348 14.02 -1.48 34.08
CA GLU A 348 14.67 -2.48 34.92
C GLU A 348 15.17 -1.75 36.18
N LYS A 349 14.75 -2.21 37.37
CA LYS A 349 15.39 -1.76 38.60
C LYS A 349 16.87 -2.10 38.45
N ASN A 350 17.73 -1.09 38.42
CA ASN A 350 19.13 -1.27 38.69
C ASN A 350 19.22 -1.89 40.09
N LEU A 351 19.38 -3.21 40.17
CA LEU A 351 20.07 -3.84 41.29
C LEU A 351 21.51 -3.34 41.20
N GLN A 352 21.73 -2.08 41.57
CA GLN A 352 23.05 -1.60 41.92
C GLN A 352 23.46 -2.48 43.09
N LYS A 353 24.41 -3.36 42.78
CA LYS A 353 25.30 -4.04 43.70
C LYS A 353 25.47 -3.15 44.93
N THR A 354 24.97 -3.61 46.07
CA THR A 354 25.51 -3.21 47.37
C THR A 354 27.03 -3.23 47.22
N PRO A 355 27.77 -2.18 47.58
CA PRO A 355 29.20 -2.29 47.65
C PRO A 355 29.51 -3.36 48.70
N GLU A 356 29.85 -4.56 48.24
CA GLU A 356 30.79 -5.38 48.99
C GLU A 356 32.08 -4.58 49.07
N ASN A 357 32.37 -4.06 50.26
CA ASN A 357 33.69 -3.77 50.81
C ASN A 357 33.47 -3.10 52.17
N LYS A 358 34.18 -3.42 53.25
CA LYS A 358 35.28 -4.37 53.49
C LYS A 358 35.54 -4.26 55.00
N ILE A 359 35.67 -5.40 55.67
CA ILE A 359 36.39 -5.67 56.94
C ILE A 359 36.03 -4.77 58.13
#